data_AF-A0AAD1ZBE0-F1
#
_entry.id   AF-A0AAD1ZBE0-F1
#
_cell.length_a   1.000
_cell.length_b   1.000
_cell.length_c   1.000
_cell.angle_alpha   90.00
_cell.angle_beta   90.00
_cell.angle_gamma   90.00
#
_symmetry.space_group_name_H-M   'P 1'
#
loop_
_entity.id
_entity.type
_entity.pdbx_description
1 polymer ?
#
loop_
_entity_poly.entity_id
_entity_poly.type
_entity_poly.pdbx_seq_one_letter_code
_entity_poly.pdbx_strand_id
1 'polypeptide(L)'
;MATSAATGDKYRDYLTEEDIKNTKWNFGPPNYDVVNKLFEEGRTNIWPEGSPEEKVQRLVKTWEMELVNKADPNQYKTLDAKKFKLGVNGRKFLTLEEIVKVGGSYNVFLQTSLPPSLRFYDPEEETADSSQTLFKTTFPRGFAVEILEVYSGPPKTVYKFRHWGFMEGPFKGHAPTGEKVEFFGMAIFELDENSKVVQIWPVGSLEEKVQRLVKTWEMELVHKADPDEYKTVDAEKFKFGVNGRKFFTLAEIINIGGGYNAFLQTSLPKSLRLYNSEEETAGSSQTLFKTTFPRGFVIEILQVYSGPPVIVYKFRHWGFMEGPFKGHAPTGEKVEFFGMAIFELDEHSKIVKVEFFYDRGELLAGLIKGKNSNESTEETPSGCPFISS
;
A
#
# COMPACT_ATOMS: atom_id res chain seq x y z
N MET A 1 6.73 2.91 -48.37
CA MET A 1 8.10 2.92 -47.78
C MET A 1 8.20 4.10 -46.83
N ALA A 2 9.03 3.93 -45.79
CA ALA A 2 9.36 4.84 -44.68
C ALA A 2 8.65 4.51 -43.35
N THR A 3 8.94 3.33 -42.80
CA THR A 3 8.93 3.13 -41.34
C THR A 3 10.08 3.94 -40.76
N SER A 4 9.79 5.07 -40.12
CA SER A 4 10.78 5.75 -39.29
C SER A 4 11.12 4.82 -38.12
N ALA A 5 12.31 4.23 -38.14
CA ALA A 5 12.86 3.54 -36.99
C ALA A 5 12.92 4.55 -35.84
N ALA A 6 12.04 4.40 -34.84
CA ALA A 6 12.09 5.22 -33.64
C ALA A 6 13.41 4.90 -32.92
N THR A 7 14.32 5.85 -32.88
CA THR A 7 15.65 5.73 -32.26
C THR A 7 15.54 5.83 -30.73
N GLY A 8 14.85 4.88 -30.10
CA GLY A 8 14.67 4.82 -28.63
C GLY A 8 13.58 3.84 -28.17
N ASP A 9 13.47 3.63 -26.85
CA ASP A 9 12.41 2.80 -26.24
C ASP A 9 11.02 3.46 -26.36
N LYS A 10 9.99 2.67 -26.67
CA LYS A 10 8.63 3.17 -26.88
C LYS A 10 8.02 3.81 -25.62
N TYR A 11 8.35 3.29 -24.44
CA TYR A 11 7.69 3.61 -23.18
C TYR A 11 8.58 4.30 -22.16
N ARG A 12 9.86 4.49 -22.47
CA ARG A 12 10.85 5.10 -21.59
C ARG A 12 11.57 6.21 -22.33
N ASP A 13 11.71 7.33 -21.64
CA ASP A 13 12.51 8.44 -22.10
C ASP A 13 14.00 8.19 -21.76
N TYR A 14 14.88 8.94 -22.41
CA TYR A 14 16.32 8.93 -22.13
C TYR A 14 17.02 7.57 -22.32
N LEU A 15 16.56 6.78 -23.28
CA LEU A 15 17.17 5.52 -23.75
C LEU A 15 17.48 5.57 -25.26
N THR A 16 18.01 6.70 -25.73
CA THR A 16 18.56 6.77 -27.09
C THR A 16 19.89 6.03 -27.17
N GLU A 17 20.39 5.73 -28.38
CA GLU A 17 21.73 5.13 -28.54
C GLU A 17 22.84 5.95 -27.88
N GLU A 18 22.69 7.28 -27.90
CA GLU A 18 23.62 8.21 -27.24
C GLU A 18 23.52 8.12 -25.72
N ASP A 19 22.30 8.12 -25.16
CA ASP A 19 22.09 7.93 -23.72
C ASP A 19 22.69 6.59 -23.24
N ILE A 20 22.50 5.52 -24.01
CA ILE A 20 23.02 4.17 -23.70
C ILE A 20 24.55 4.19 -23.59
N LYS A 21 25.24 4.84 -24.53
CA LYS A 21 26.71 4.93 -24.56
C LYS A 21 27.28 5.79 -23.44
N ASN A 22 26.59 6.85 -23.05
CA ASN A 22 27.11 7.87 -22.12
C ASN A 22 26.66 7.66 -20.66
N THR A 23 25.74 6.73 -20.40
CA THR A 23 25.25 6.42 -19.05
C THR A 23 26.14 5.39 -18.36
N LYS A 24 26.42 5.60 -17.07
CA LYS A 24 27.07 4.60 -16.22
C LYS A 24 26.01 3.66 -15.67
N TRP A 25 26.10 2.39 -16.04
CA TRP A 25 25.11 1.37 -15.70
C TRP A 25 25.62 0.44 -14.57
N ASN A 26 24.75 0.11 -13.61
CA ASN A 26 25.02 -0.87 -12.56
C ASN A 26 25.21 -2.30 -13.13
N PHE A 27 24.39 -2.67 -14.12
CA PHE A 27 24.30 -4.04 -14.64
C PHE A 27 24.48 -4.14 -16.16
N GLY A 28 25.16 -3.15 -16.75
CA GLY A 28 25.17 -2.93 -18.19
C GLY A 28 23.88 -2.28 -18.71
N PRO A 29 23.85 -1.87 -19.99
CA PRO A 29 22.71 -1.18 -20.56
C PRO A 29 21.48 -2.10 -20.63
N PRO A 30 20.30 -1.65 -20.17
CA PRO A 30 19.10 -2.47 -20.16
C PRO A 30 18.53 -2.64 -21.58
N ASN A 31 17.94 -3.81 -21.85
CA ASN A 31 17.07 -4.04 -23.01
C ASN A 31 15.65 -4.32 -22.50
N TYR A 32 14.67 -3.61 -23.05
CA TYR A 32 13.27 -3.69 -22.64
C TYR A 32 12.35 -4.34 -23.70
N ASP A 33 12.88 -4.85 -24.82
CA ASP A 33 12.09 -5.39 -25.93
C ASP A 33 11.14 -6.50 -25.47
N VAL A 34 11.66 -7.43 -24.67
CA VAL A 34 10.90 -8.58 -24.15
C VAL A 34 9.77 -8.13 -23.23
N VAL A 35 10.06 -7.26 -22.26
CA VAL A 35 9.03 -6.79 -21.31
C VAL A 35 8.05 -5.82 -21.95
N ASN A 36 8.45 -5.08 -22.98
CA ASN A 36 7.57 -4.23 -23.76
C ASN A 36 6.58 -5.08 -24.56
N LYS A 37 7.05 -6.18 -25.16
CA LYS A 37 6.17 -7.16 -25.81
C LYS A 37 5.19 -7.79 -24.81
N LEU A 38 5.67 -8.22 -23.64
CA LEU A 38 4.83 -8.75 -22.57
C LEU A 38 3.78 -7.72 -22.10
N PHE A 39 4.19 -6.46 -21.96
CA PHE A 39 3.29 -5.37 -21.60
C PHE A 39 2.20 -5.16 -22.66
N GLU A 40 2.56 -5.14 -23.95
CA GLU A 40 1.61 -5.02 -25.06
C GLU A 40 0.60 -6.18 -25.10
N GLU A 41 1.05 -7.41 -24.83
CA GLU A 41 0.21 -8.61 -24.76
C GLU A 41 -0.74 -8.61 -23.55
N GLY A 42 -0.33 -8.02 -22.42
CA GLY A 42 -1.03 -8.12 -21.14
C GLY A 42 -1.72 -6.86 -20.64
N ARG A 43 -1.49 -5.70 -21.27
CA ARG A 43 -2.09 -4.42 -20.84
C ARG A 43 -3.60 -4.43 -21.00
N THR A 44 -4.26 -3.74 -20.10
CA THR A 44 -5.72 -3.58 -20.07
C THR A 44 -6.17 -2.26 -20.68
N ASN A 45 -5.28 -1.26 -20.73
CA ASN A 45 -5.58 0.07 -21.28
C ASN A 45 -4.61 0.50 -22.38
N ILE A 46 -5.15 1.23 -23.36
CA ILE A 46 -4.38 1.96 -24.37
C ILE A 46 -4.67 3.44 -24.16
N TRP A 47 -3.72 4.15 -23.54
CA TRP A 47 -3.87 5.57 -23.28
C TRP A 47 -3.68 6.41 -24.55
N PRO A 48 -4.52 7.43 -24.78
CA PRO A 48 -4.29 8.40 -25.85
C PRO A 48 -2.94 9.10 -25.68
N GLU A 49 -2.26 9.37 -26.78
CA GLU A 49 -0.99 10.11 -26.77
C GLU A 49 -1.15 11.47 -26.07
N GLY A 50 -0.29 11.76 -25.10
CA GLY A 50 -0.31 13.00 -24.33
C GLY A 50 -1.33 13.06 -23.20
N SER A 51 -2.11 12.00 -22.95
CA SER A 51 -2.99 11.91 -21.77
C SER A 51 -2.18 11.92 -20.47
N PRO A 52 -2.79 12.29 -19.32
CA PRO A 52 -2.13 12.20 -18.02
C PRO A 52 -1.60 10.79 -17.73
N GLU A 53 -2.37 9.75 -18.04
CA GLU A 53 -2.01 8.34 -17.82
C GLU A 53 -0.84 7.92 -18.70
N GLU A 54 -0.82 8.35 -19.98
CA GLU A 54 0.30 8.10 -20.89
C GLU A 54 1.59 8.74 -20.35
N LYS A 55 1.53 10.02 -19.97
CA LYS A 55 2.67 10.76 -19.41
C LYS A 55 3.18 10.16 -18.11
N VAL A 56 2.28 9.80 -17.19
CA VAL A 56 2.66 9.15 -15.93
C VAL A 56 3.25 7.76 -16.18
N GLN A 57 2.72 7.01 -17.14
CA GLN A 57 3.28 5.71 -17.50
C GLN A 57 4.70 5.82 -18.04
N ARG A 58 4.98 6.80 -18.90
CA ARG A 58 6.34 7.09 -19.36
C ARG A 58 7.24 7.48 -18.19
N LEU A 59 6.78 8.39 -17.34
CA LEU A 59 7.54 8.88 -16.19
C LEU A 59 7.90 7.74 -15.24
N VAL A 60 6.95 6.89 -14.87
CA VAL A 60 7.17 5.76 -13.94
C VAL A 60 8.15 4.74 -14.54
N LYS A 61 7.95 4.33 -15.79
CA LYS A 61 8.85 3.36 -16.44
C LYS A 61 10.26 3.92 -16.61
N THR A 62 10.39 5.21 -16.87
CA THR A 62 11.68 5.90 -16.97
C THR A 62 12.33 6.03 -15.60
N TRP A 63 11.59 6.48 -14.59
CA TRP A 63 12.07 6.64 -13.21
C TRP A 63 12.54 5.31 -12.62
N GLU A 64 11.77 4.22 -12.81
CA GLU A 64 12.15 2.89 -12.36
C GLU A 64 13.41 2.38 -13.07
N MET A 65 13.53 2.63 -14.39
CA MET A 65 14.75 2.33 -15.14
C MET A 65 15.97 3.05 -14.56
N GLU A 66 15.84 4.36 -14.29
CA GLU A 66 16.93 5.15 -13.73
C GLU A 66 17.32 4.64 -12.35
N LEU A 67 16.35 4.46 -11.45
CA LEU A 67 16.56 4.03 -10.07
C LEU A 67 17.22 2.64 -9.96
N VAL A 68 16.87 1.71 -10.85
CA VAL A 68 17.43 0.35 -10.85
C VAL A 68 18.78 0.29 -11.57
N ASN A 69 18.90 0.92 -12.74
CA ASN A 69 20.01 0.64 -13.64
C ASN A 69 21.10 1.72 -13.65
N LYS A 70 20.81 2.99 -13.35
CA LYS A 70 21.84 4.05 -13.39
C LYS A 70 22.67 4.08 -12.11
N ALA A 71 23.98 4.01 -12.27
CA ALA A 71 24.96 3.99 -11.17
C ALA A 71 25.24 5.38 -10.58
N ASP A 72 25.09 6.44 -11.38
CA ASP A 72 25.41 7.81 -10.99
C ASP A 72 24.12 8.62 -10.81
N PRO A 73 23.74 8.98 -9.57
CA PRO A 73 22.57 9.82 -9.28
C PRO A 73 22.52 11.13 -10.06
N ASN A 74 23.67 11.69 -10.44
CA ASN A 74 23.71 12.93 -11.22
C ASN A 74 23.26 12.75 -12.67
N GLN A 75 23.16 11.50 -13.15
CA GLN A 75 22.66 11.17 -14.49
C GLN A 75 21.14 10.93 -14.52
N TYR A 76 20.44 11.11 -13.39
CA TYR A 76 19.00 10.94 -13.28
C TYR A 76 18.30 12.18 -13.85
N LYS A 77 17.36 11.95 -14.76
CA LYS A 77 16.60 12.99 -15.44
C LYS A 77 15.15 13.04 -14.97
N THR A 78 14.66 12.07 -14.21
CA THR A 78 13.27 12.05 -13.70
C THR A 78 13.10 12.67 -12.31
N LEU A 79 14.18 12.91 -11.58
CA LEU A 79 14.16 13.39 -10.19
C LEU A 79 15.26 14.41 -9.88
N ASP A 80 15.13 15.12 -8.75
CA ASP A 80 16.21 15.92 -8.16
C ASP A 80 16.94 15.05 -7.14
N ALA A 81 18.18 14.64 -7.44
CA ALA A 81 18.95 13.71 -6.60
C ALA A 81 19.18 14.21 -5.16
N LYS A 82 19.13 15.54 -4.92
CA LYS A 82 19.35 16.11 -3.58
C LYS A 82 18.07 16.20 -2.76
N LYS A 83 16.92 16.32 -3.42
CA LYS A 83 15.63 16.47 -2.75
C LYS A 83 14.85 15.16 -2.69
N PHE A 84 15.06 14.28 -3.66
CA PHE A 84 14.32 13.03 -3.79
C PHE A 84 14.41 12.17 -2.53
N LYS A 85 13.26 11.66 -2.12
CA LYS A 85 13.14 10.61 -1.13
C LYS A 85 12.09 9.59 -1.56
N LEU A 86 12.34 8.32 -1.28
CA LEU A 86 11.42 7.20 -1.55
C LEU A 86 10.90 6.62 -0.24
N GLY A 87 9.57 6.48 -0.13
CA GLY A 87 8.94 5.84 1.01
C GLY A 87 7.88 4.84 0.54
N VAL A 88 7.83 3.69 1.19
CA VAL A 88 6.89 2.60 0.86
C VAL A 88 6.07 2.30 2.11
N ASN A 89 4.75 2.18 1.95
CA ASN A 89 3.85 1.74 3.02
C ASN A 89 3.98 2.49 4.35
N GLY A 90 4.27 3.79 4.31
CA GLY A 90 4.39 4.62 5.52
C GLY A 90 5.68 4.39 6.32
N ARG A 91 6.63 3.62 5.78
CA ARG A 91 7.99 3.49 6.33
C ARG A 91 8.78 4.78 6.10
N LYS A 92 9.93 4.88 6.77
CA LYS A 92 10.86 6.00 6.66
C LYS A 92 11.17 6.28 5.17
N PHE A 93 11.10 7.55 4.80
CA PHE A 93 11.57 8.02 3.50
C PHE A 93 13.10 7.95 3.42
N LEU A 94 13.61 7.31 2.38
CA LEU A 94 15.04 7.10 2.13
C LEU A 94 15.54 7.99 1.00
N THR A 95 16.68 8.63 1.21
CA THR A 95 17.45 9.30 0.16
C THR A 95 18.06 8.29 -0.81
N LEU A 96 18.53 8.73 -1.99
CA LEU A 96 19.22 7.84 -2.95
C LEU A 96 20.42 7.12 -2.33
N GLU A 97 21.19 7.80 -1.48
CA GLU A 97 22.33 7.19 -0.79
C GLU A 97 21.88 6.08 0.18
N GLU A 98 20.79 6.31 0.91
CA GLU A 98 20.21 5.28 1.80
C GLU A 98 19.65 4.09 1.01
N ILE A 99 19.03 4.33 -0.16
CA ILE A 99 18.53 3.26 -1.04
C ILE A 99 19.68 2.35 -1.50
N VAL A 100 20.82 2.92 -1.87
CA VAL A 100 22.02 2.14 -2.23
C VAL A 100 22.52 1.33 -1.03
N LYS A 101 22.56 1.93 0.17
CA LYS A 101 23.01 1.25 1.41
C LYS A 101 22.14 0.06 1.80
N VAL A 102 20.85 0.09 1.51
CA VAL A 102 19.95 -1.05 1.79
C VAL A 102 19.92 -2.07 0.66
N GLY A 103 20.84 -2.02 -0.30
CA GLY A 103 20.96 -3.01 -1.37
C GLY A 103 20.05 -2.76 -2.58
N GLY A 104 19.58 -1.53 -2.78
CA GLY A 104 18.84 -1.13 -3.98
C GLY A 104 17.32 -1.08 -3.80
N SER A 105 16.61 -0.72 -4.88
CA SER A 105 15.19 -0.37 -4.83
C SER A 105 14.26 -1.55 -4.50
N TYR A 106 14.56 -2.77 -4.94
CA TYR A 106 13.74 -3.94 -4.60
C TYR A 106 13.68 -4.19 -3.09
N ASN A 107 14.80 -4.03 -2.39
CA ASN A 107 14.84 -4.16 -0.95
C ASN A 107 13.99 -3.09 -0.26
N VAL A 108 13.95 -1.86 -0.81
CA VAL A 108 13.06 -0.79 -0.33
C VAL A 108 11.59 -1.14 -0.56
N PHE A 109 11.23 -1.66 -1.74
CA PHE A 109 9.86 -2.03 -2.07
C PHE A 109 9.34 -3.23 -1.26
N LEU A 110 10.22 -4.18 -0.94
CA LEU A 110 9.88 -5.42 -0.25
C LEU A 110 10.20 -5.40 1.25
N GLN A 111 10.47 -4.23 1.83
CA GLN A 111 10.67 -4.09 3.28
C GLN A 111 9.47 -4.65 4.05
N THR A 112 9.77 -5.56 4.97
CA THR A 112 8.76 -6.30 5.73
C THR A 112 9.04 -6.24 7.24
N SER A 113 7.98 -6.34 8.03
CA SER A 113 8.05 -6.50 9.49
C SER A 113 7.83 -7.96 9.91
N LEU A 114 7.71 -8.87 8.94
CA LEU A 114 7.63 -10.31 9.21
C LEU A 114 8.89 -10.78 9.95
N PRO A 115 8.76 -11.71 10.92
CA PRO A 115 9.92 -12.33 11.55
C PRO A 115 10.75 -13.08 10.50
N PRO A 116 12.09 -13.20 10.66
CA PRO A 116 12.98 -13.81 9.66
C PRO A 116 12.51 -15.18 9.16
N SER A 117 11.95 -16.02 10.03
CA SER A 117 11.43 -17.35 9.68
C SER A 117 10.27 -17.35 8.67
N LEU A 118 9.60 -16.21 8.47
CA LEU A 118 8.49 -16.05 7.52
C LEU A 118 8.88 -15.21 6.29
N ARG A 119 10.14 -14.80 6.17
CA ARG A 119 10.63 -14.01 5.03
C ARG A 119 11.11 -14.93 3.92
N PHE A 120 10.23 -15.19 2.94
CA PHE A 120 10.62 -15.93 1.72
C PHE A 120 11.61 -15.14 0.86
N TYR A 121 11.53 -13.81 0.92
CA TYR A 121 12.55 -12.88 0.45
C TYR A 121 12.95 -12.02 1.64
N ASP A 122 14.25 -12.00 1.98
CA ASP A 122 14.75 -11.18 3.08
C ASP A 122 15.49 -9.95 2.54
N PRO A 123 14.87 -8.75 2.60
CA PRO A 123 15.49 -7.52 2.13
C PRO A 123 16.69 -7.08 2.98
N GLU A 124 16.91 -7.68 4.15
CA GLU A 124 18.08 -7.41 5.00
C GLU A 124 19.32 -8.20 4.56
N GLU A 125 19.14 -9.32 3.84
CA GLU A 125 20.22 -10.21 3.39
C GLU A 125 20.56 -10.03 1.90
N GLU A 126 19.61 -9.53 1.10
CA GLU A 126 19.77 -9.38 -0.34
C GLU A 126 20.62 -8.14 -0.69
N THR A 127 21.51 -8.30 -1.67
CA THR A 127 22.22 -7.19 -2.30
C THR A 127 21.52 -6.73 -3.58
N ALA A 128 21.98 -5.62 -4.17
CA ALA A 128 21.47 -5.16 -5.46
C ALA A 128 21.69 -6.22 -6.56
N ASP A 129 22.83 -6.90 -6.55
CA ASP A 129 23.17 -7.96 -7.51
C ASP A 129 22.33 -9.23 -7.31
N SER A 130 22.19 -9.68 -6.06
CA SER A 130 21.47 -10.93 -5.77
C SER A 130 19.98 -10.79 -6.03
N SER A 131 19.38 -9.66 -5.62
CA SER A 131 17.97 -9.36 -5.89
C SER A 131 17.71 -9.20 -7.40
N GLN A 132 18.57 -8.48 -8.12
CA GLN A 132 18.44 -8.32 -9.57
C GLN A 132 18.57 -9.65 -10.31
N THR A 133 19.53 -10.49 -9.92
CA THR A 133 19.71 -11.83 -10.50
C THR A 133 18.50 -12.72 -10.21
N LEU A 134 18.00 -12.70 -8.97
CA LEU A 134 16.83 -13.46 -8.56
C LEU A 134 15.61 -13.08 -9.41
N PHE A 135 15.22 -11.80 -9.44
CA PHE A 135 14.01 -11.38 -10.15
C PHE A 135 14.11 -11.54 -11.66
N LYS A 136 15.28 -11.30 -12.28
CA LYS A 136 15.49 -11.58 -13.71
C LYS A 136 15.39 -13.06 -14.04
N THR A 137 15.87 -13.92 -13.14
CA THR A 137 15.79 -15.37 -13.31
C THR A 137 14.34 -15.83 -13.15
N THR A 138 13.63 -15.36 -12.12
CA THR A 138 12.23 -15.73 -11.84
C THR A 138 11.27 -15.26 -12.92
N PHE A 139 11.47 -14.06 -13.46
CA PHE A 139 10.63 -13.43 -14.48
C PHE A 139 11.44 -13.20 -15.77
N PRO A 140 11.75 -14.25 -16.56
CA PRO A 140 12.59 -14.12 -17.75
C PRO A 140 11.94 -13.25 -18.84
N ARG A 141 10.61 -13.14 -18.86
CA ARG A 141 9.85 -12.20 -19.73
C ARG A 141 9.76 -10.78 -19.16
N GLY A 142 10.35 -10.54 -18.00
CA GLY A 142 10.25 -9.31 -17.24
C GLY A 142 9.00 -9.23 -16.37
N PHE A 143 8.93 -8.14 -15.61
CA PHE A 143 7.85 -7.85 -14.68
C PHE A 143 7.27 -6.48 -15.04
N ALA A 144 6.23 -6.49 -15.85
CA ALA A 144 5.68 -5.31 -16.48
C ALA A 144 4.93 -4.43 -15.48
N VAL A 145 5.10 -3.11 -15.60
CA VAL A 145 4.29 -2.10 -14.91
C VAL A 145 3.28 -1.47 -15.86
N GLU A 146 2.05 -1.25 -15.40
CA GLU A 146 0.98 -0.53 -16.10
C GLU A 146 0.41 0.53 -15.18
N ILE A 147 0.19 1.71 -15.74
CA ILE A 147 -0.61 2.74 -15.08
C ILE A 147 -2.06 2.48 -15.47
N LEU A 148 -2.88 2.24 -14.46
CA LEU A 148 -4.29 1.92 -14.61
C LEU A 148 -5.18 3.15 -14.55
N GLU A 149 -4.78 4.15 -13.77
CA GLU A 149 -5.55 5.38 -13.59
C GLU A 149 -4.67 6.47 -12.96
N VAL A 150 -4.89 7.74 -13.34
CA VAL A 150 -4.26 8.91 -12.72
C VAL A 150 -5.34 9.76 -12.07
N TYR A 151 -5.27 9.92 -10.75
CA TYR A 151 -6.29 10.62 -9.95
C TYR A 151 -6.00 12.12 -9.81
N SER A 152 -4.73 12.53 -9.91
CA SER A 152 -4.34 13.93 -9.77
C SER A 152 -3.07 14.22 -10.57
N GLY A 153 -2.95 15.46 -11.04
CA GLY A 153 -1.75 15.96 -11.75
C GLY A 153 -0.76 16.68 -10.83
N PRO A 154 0.31 17.27 -11.40
CA PRO A 154 1.30 18.04 -10.64
C PRO A 154 0.66 19.16 -9.78
N PRO A 155 1.24 19.51 -8.62
CA PRO A 155 2.54 19.03 -8.11
C PRO A 155 2.44 17.68 -7.39
N LYS A 156 1.26 17.12 -7.15
CA LYS A 156 1.11 15.79 -6.51
C LYS A 156 0.38 14.86 -7.45
N THR A 157 1.15 14.07 -8.19
CA THR A 157 0.60 13.11 -9.14
C THR A 157 0.32 11.79 -8.43
N VAL A 158 -0.95 11.43 -8.28
CA VAL A 158 -1.39 10.18 -7.65
C VAL A 158 -1.88 9.24 -8.74
N TYR A 159 -1.39 8.02 -8.75
CA TYR A 159 -1.73 7.04 -9.78
C TYR A 159 -1.86 5.63 -9.22
N LYS A 160 -2.76 4.86 -9.82
CA LYS A 160 -2.92 3.42 -9.59
C LYS A 160 -2.11 2.67 -10.63
N PHE A 161 -1.44 1.61 -10.20
CA PHE A 161 -0.64 0.77 -11.08
C PHE A 161 -0.87 -0.71 -10.81
N ARG A 162 -0.44 -1.52 -11.78
CA ARG A 162 -0.30 -2.98 -11.66
C ARG A 162 1.13 -3.35 -12.05
N HIS A 163 1.76 -4.23 -11.29
CA HIS A 163 2.93 -4.98 -11.72
C HIS A 163 2.53 -6.44 -11.97
N TRP A 164 3.02 -7.05 -13.05
CA TRP A 164 2.77 -8.47 -13.32
C TRP A 164 3.84 -9.12 -14.18
N GLY A 165 3.95 -10.44 -14.07
CA GLY A 165 4.80 -11.30 -14.90
C GLY A 165 4.47 -12.76 -14.66
N PHE A 166 5.16 -13.66 -15.35
CA PHE A 166 4.95 -15.10 -15.20
C PHE A 166 6.15 -15.72 -14.50
N MET A 167 5.91 -16.50 -13.45
CA MET A 167 6.95 -17.18 -12.66
C MET A 167 7.50 -18.40 -13.43
N GLU A 168 8.29 -18.13 -14.45
CA GLU A 168 8.84 -19.14 -15.37
C GLU A 168 10.27 -19.55 -15.01
N GLY A 169 10.91 -18.84 -14.08
CA GLY A 169 12.11 -19.29 -13.42
C GLY A 169 11.89 -19.64 -11.95
N PRO A 170 12.88 -20.28 -11.31
CA PRO A 170 12.81 -20.61 -9.89
C PRO A 170 12.81 -19.33 -9.04
N PHE A 171 12.26 -19.44 -7.83
CA PHE A 171 12.32 -18.37 -6.83
C PHE A 171 12.64 -18.98 -5.46
N LYS A 172 13.82 -18.67 -4.89
CA LYS A 172 14.19 -19.05 -3.52
C LYS A 172 13.98 -20.54 -3.19
N GLY A 173 14.35 -21.41 -4.13
CA GLY A 173 14.23 -22.87 -3.99
C GLY A 173 12.89 -23.45 -4.47
N HIS A 174 11.90 -22.60 -4.78
CA HIS A 174 10.65 -23.02 -5.40
C HIS A 174 10.82 -23.15 -6.92
N ALA A 175 10.26 -24.23 -7.47
CA ALA A 175 10.27 -24.50 -8.91
C ALA A 175 9.40 -23.49 -9.68
N PRO A 176 9.69 -23.24 -10.98
CA PRO A 176 8.82 -22.45 -11.83
C PRO A 176 7.40 -23.00 -11.87
N THR A 177 6.40 -22.14 -11.68
CA THR A 177 4.99 -22.53 -11.79
C THR A 177 4.42 -22.21 -13.17
N GLY A 178 5.01 -21.25 -13.89
CA GLY A 178 4.46 -20.67 -15.11
C GLY A 178 3.24 -19.79 -14.88
N GLU A 179 2.80 -19.62 -13.62
CA GLU A 179 1.62 -18.84 -13.28
C GLU A 179 1.89 -17.34 -13.31
N LYS A 180 0.84 -16.56 -13.58
CA LYS A 180 0.89 -15.11 -13.53
C LYS A 180 0.95 -14.66 -12.08
N VAL A 181 2.01 -13.96 -11.72
CA VAL A 181 2.14 -13.21 -10.46
C VAL A 181 1.80 -11.77 -10.77
N GLU A 182 0.84 -11.19 -10.05
CA GLU A 182 0.49 -9.77 -10.19
C GLU A 182 0.16 -9.14 -8.84
N PHE A 183 0.45 -7.85 -8.72
CA PHE A 183 -0.03 -7.04 -7.62
C PHE A 183 -0.40 -5.63 -8.09
N PHE A 184 -1.22 -4.98 -7.28
CA PHE A 184 -1.73 -3.64 -7.55
C PHE A 184 -1.28 -2.70 -6.45
N GLY A 185 -1.08 -1.44 -6.79
CA GLY A 185 -0.70 -0.43 -5.83
C GLY A 185 -1.10 0.97 -6.26
N MET A 186 -0.85 1.92 -5.37
CA MET A 186 -0.93 3.34 -5.65
C MET A 186 0.37 4.00 -5.25
N ALA A 187 0.80 4.97 -6.05
CA ALA A 187 2.01 5.74 -5.79
C ALA A 187 1.75 7.24 -5.99
N ILE A 188 2.65 8.04 -5.43
CA ILE A 188 2.57 9.49 -5.42
C ILE A 188 3.92 10.03 -5.84
N PHE A 189 3.94 10.85 -6.87
CA PHE A 189 5.08 11.70 -7.18
C PHE A 189 4.77 13.13 -6.81
N GLU A 190 5.61 13.70 -5.94
CA GLU A 190 5.64 15.14 -5.70
C GLU A 190 6.61 15.77 -6.69
N LEU A 191 6.08 16.49 -7.67
CA LEU A 191 6.80 17.09 -8.78
C LEU A 191 7.07 18.57 -8.52
N ASP A 192 8.32 19.00 -8.76
CA ASP A 192 8.67 20.41 -8.81
C ASP A 192 8.18 21.09 -10.10
N GLU A 193 8.44 22.39 -10.21
CA GLU A 193 8.09 23.20 -11.40
C GLU A 193 8.71 22.68 -12.71
N ASN A 194 9.78 21.88 -12.63
CA ASN A 194 10.46 21.26 -13.75
C ASN A 194 10.02 19.79 -13.95
N SER A 195 8.93 19.37 -13.30
CA SER A 195 8.41 18.00 -13.31
C SER A 195 9.40 16.95 -12.78
N LYS A 196 10.26 17.32 -11.82
CA LYS A 196 11.17 16.42 -11.11
C LYS A 196 10.58 15.98 -9.77
N VAL A 197 10.81 14.74 -9.34
CA VAL A 197 10.34 14.23 -8.03
C VAL A 197 11.17 14.81 -6.84
N VAL A 198 10.56 15.44 -5.81
CA VAL A 198 11.27 16.27 -4.78
C VAL A 198 10.90 16.22 -3.26
N GLN A 199 9.70 15.86 -2.82
CA GLN A 199 9.14 15.76 -1.43
C GLN A 199 9.70 16.53 -0.16
N ILE A 200 8.86 17.41 0.48
CA ILE A 200 8.81 17.80 1.94
C ILE A 200 7.39 18.29 2.39
N TRP A 201 6.95 18.04 3.64
CA TRP A 201 5.67 18.53 4.24
C TRP A 201 5.75 19.87 5.03
N PRO A 202 4.96 20.92 4.68
CA PRO A 202 4.87 22.17 5.46
C PRO A 202 3.70 22.24 6.46
N VAL A 203 3.81 23.14 7.46
CA VAL A 203 2.74 23.50 8.43
C VAL A 203 1.58 24.20 7.70
N GLY A 204 0.33 23.89 8.06
CA GLY A 204 -0.88 24.40 7.40
C GLY A 204 -1.28 23.64 6.12
N SER A 205 -0.57 22.56 5.81
CA SER A 205 -0.84 21.68 4.66
C SER A 205 -2.22 21.02 4.75
N LEU A 206 -2.68 20.51 3.60
CA LEU A 206 -3.93 19.75 3.51
C LEU A 206 -3.90 18.53 4.44
N GLU A 207 -2.74 17.92 4.58
CA GLU A 207 -2.47 16.75 5.42
C GLU A 207 -2.72 17.03 6.90
N GLU A 208 -2.25 18.18 7.41
CA GLU A 208 -2.53 18.60 8.77
C GLU A 208 -4.04 18.82 8.98
N LYS A 209 -4.72 19.46 8.01
CA LYS A 209 -6.17 19.73 8.08
C LYS A 209 -6.99 18.45 8.08
N VAL A 210 -6.67 17.49 7.20
CA VAL A 210 -7.35 16.18 7.17
C VAL A 210 -7.04 15.38 8.41
N GLN A 211 -5.81 15.40 8.93
CA GLN A 211 -5.49 14.73 10.19
C GLN A 211 -6.36 15.20 11.34
N ARG A 212 -6.60 16.51 11.44
CA ARG A 212 -7.50 17.06 12.47
C ARG A 212 -8.95 16.64 12.26
N LEU A 213 -9.43 16.65 11.00
CA LEU A 213 -10.78 16.21 10.67
C LEU A 213 -11.00 14.73 11.04
N VAL A 214 -10.10 13.83 10.60
CA VAL A 214 -10.24 12.39 10.81
C VAL A 214 -10.16 12.03 12.28
N LYS A 215 -9.22 12.60 13.05
CA LYS A 215 -9.12 12.37 14.49
C LYS A 215 -10.39 12.82 15.24
N THR A 216 -10.98 13.94 14.83
CA THR A 216 -12.23 14.42 15.43
C THR A 216 -13.38 13.48 15.07
N TRP A 217 -13.50 13.08 13.80
CA TRP A 217 -14.55 12.18 13.33
C TRP A 217 -14.50 10.80 14.00
N GLU A 218 -13.32 10.19 14.11
CA GLU A 218 -13.14 8.90 14.78
C GLU A 218 -13.58 8.94 16.24
N MET A 219 -13.15 9.98 16.96
CA MET A 219 -13.55 10.19 18.35
C MET A 219 -15.08 10.29 18.46
N GLU A 220 -15.73 11.05 17.59
CA GLU A 220 -17.20 11.16 17.58
C GLU A 220 -17.86 9.80 17.33
N LEU A 221 -17.43 9.06 16.30
CA LEU A 221 -17.99 7.76 15.93
C LEU A 221 -17.88 6.69 17.02
N VAL A 222 -16.78 6.69 17.78
CA VAL A 222 -16.51 5.67 18.79
C VAL A 222 -17.10 6.05 20.15
N HIS A 223 -17.19 7.34 20.48
CA HIS A 223 -17.54 7.79 21.84
C HIS A 223 -18.90 8.47 21.98
N LYS A 224 -19.48 9.05 20.92
CA LYS A 224 -20.79 9.72 21.00
C LYS A 224 -21.92 8.75 20.66
N ALA A 225 -22.88 8.63 21.58
CA ALA A 225 -24.05 7.78 21.41
C ALA A 225 -25.23 8.50 20.72
N ASP A 226 -25.29 9.83 20.84
CA ASP A 226 -26.34 10.66 20.23
C ASP A 226 -25.86 11.22 18.87
N PRO A 227 -26.50 10.84 17.74
CA PRO A 227 -26.19 11.38 16.42
C PRO A 227 -26.28 12.91 16.32
N ASP A 228 -27.16 13.55 17.10
CA ASP A 228 -27.37 15.00 17.04
C ASP A 228 -26.17 15.78 17.61
N GLU A 229 -25.31 15.12 18.40
CA GLU A 229 -24.09 15.72 18.93
C GLU A 229 -22.91 15.70 17.95
N TYR A 230 -23.03 15.03 16.80
CA TYR A 230 -21.94 14.92 15.84
C TYR A 230 -21.72 16.25 15.11
N LYS A 231 -20.47 16.73 15.11
CA LYS A 231 -20.10 17.97 14.41
C LYS A 231 -19.41 17.71 13.09
N THR A 232 -18.86 16.52 12.88
CA THR A 232 -18.07 16.19 11.68
C THR A 232 -18.88 15.55 10.56
N VAL A 233 -20.08 15.03 10.83
CA VAL A 233 -20.94 14.36 9.83
C VAL A 233 -22.29 15.08 9.67
N ASP A 234 -22.96 14.85 8.54
CA ASP A 234 -24.39 15.09 8.37
C ASP A 234 -25.11 13.77 8.74
N ALA A 235 -25.77 13.75 9.89
CA ALA A 235 -26.32 12.52 10.47
C ALA A 235 -27.41 11.86 9.59
N GLU A 236 -28.15 12.64 8.80
CA GLU A 236 -29.21 12.13 7.93
C GLU A 236 -28.63 11.49 6.66
N LYS A 237 -27.53 12.05 6.13
CA LYS A 237 -26.92 11.58 4.88
C LYS A 237 -25.80 10.56 5.08
N PHE A 238 -25.21 10.50 6.28
CA PHE A 238 -23.99 9.75 6.55
C PHE A 238 -24.08 8.26 6.17
N LYS A 239 -23.05 7.79 5.46
CA LYS A 239 -22.86 6.38 5.10
C LYS A 239 -21.43 5.93 5.37
N PHE A 240 -21.25 4.79 6.04
CA PHE A 240 -19.96 4.18 6.35
C PHE A 240 -19.79 2.82 5.69
N GLY A 241 -18.67 2.58 5.01
CA GLY A 241 -18.34 1.31 4.37
C GLY A 241 -16.90 0.87 4.62
N VAL A 242 -16.64 -0.43 4.49
CA VAL A 242 -15.30 -1.01 4.59
C VAL A 242 -15.10 -2.03 3.47
N ASN A 243 -13.99 -1.93 2.73
CA ASN A 243 -13.55 -2.87 1.71
C ASN A 243 -14.64 -3.21 0.67
N GLY A 244 -15.37 -2.21 0.18
CA GLY A 244 -16.43 -2.39 -0.84
C GLY A 244 -17.68 -3.14 -0.35
N ARG A 245 -17.85 -3.34 0.97
CA ARG A 245 -19.03 -4.00 1.55
C ARG A 245 -20.22 -3.05 1.62
N LYS A 246 -21.36 -3.58 2.10
CA LYS A 246 -22.57 -2.77 2.38
C LYS A 246 -22.19 -1.54 3.21
N PHE A 247 -22.74 -0.39 2.80
CA PHE A 247 -22.68 0.83 3.60
C PHE A 247 -23.74 0.81 4.71
N PHE A 248 -23.37 1.32 5.88
CA PHE A 248 -24.22 1.48 7.04
C PHE A 248 -24.51 2.96 7.27
N THR A 249 -25.76 3.28 7.60
CA THR A 249 -26.14 4.57 8.20
C THR A 249 -25.67 4.65 9.66
N LEU A 250 -25.67 5.85 10.28
CA LEU A 250 -25.36 5.97 11.71
C LEU A 250 -26.25 5.10 12.59
N ALA A 251 -27.56 5.10 12.32
CA ALA A 251 -28.52 4.28 13.06
C ALA A 251 -28.21 2.78 12.93
N GLU A 252 -27.83 2.32 11.74
CA GLU A 252 -27.40 0.93 11.54
C GLU A 252 -26.10 0.61 12.27
N ILE A 253 -25.10 1.51 12.29
CA ILE A 253 -23.86 1.32 13.05
C ILE A 253 -24.15 1.14 14.55
N ILE A 254 -25.05 1.95 15.10
CA ILE A 254 -25.51 1.81 16.49
C ILE A 254 -26.17 0.45 16.70
N ASN A 255 -27.07 0.04 15.80
CA ASN A 255 -27.80 -1.22 15.89
C ASN A 255 -26.91 -2.47 15.79
N ILE A 256 -25.82 -2.42 15.03
CA ILE A 256 -24.85 -3.53 14.95
C ILE A 256 -23.84 -3.55 16.09
N GLY A 257 -24.01 -2.73 17.12
CA GLY A 257 -23.12 -2.71 18.29
C GLY A 257 -21.90 -1.78 18.15
N GLY A 258 -21.98 -0.76 17.29
CA GLY A 258 -21.04 0.36 17.26
C GLY A 258 -19.90 0.26 16.26
N GLY A 259 -19.00 1.24 16.30
CA GLY A 259 -17.95 1.46 15.31
C GLY A 259 -17.01 0.26 15.09
N TYR A 260 -16.50 -0.36 16.17
CA TYR A 260 -15.59 -1.51 16.04
C TYR A 260 -16.22 -2.67 15.24
N ASN A 261 -17.50 -2.94 15.44
CA ASN A 261 -18.23 -3.95 14.67
C ASN A 261 -18.38 -3.54 13.21
N ALA A 262 -18.60 -2.27 12.92
CA ALA A 262 -18.65 -1.76 11.55
C ALA A 262 -17.28 -1.88 10.85
N PHE A 263 -16.18 -1.58 11.54
CA PHE A 263 -14.82 -1.72 11.02
C PHE A 263 -14.42 -3.18 10.80
N LEU A 264 -14.79 -4.10 11.70
CA LEU A 264 -14.34 -5.49 11.67
C LEU A 264 -15.30 -6.47 10.98
N GLN A 265 -16.24 -5.95 10.18
CA GLN A 265 -17.14 -6.76 9.37
C GLN A 265 -16.39 -7.81 8.55
N THR A 266 -16.87 -9.05 8.57
CA THR A 266 -16.19 -10.18 7.94
C THR A 266 -17.15 -11.19 7.32
N SER A 267 -16.69 -11.86 6.27
CA SER A 267 -17.35 -13.01 5.65
C SER A 267 -16.75 -14.34 6.09
N LEU A 268 -15.77 -14.33 7.02
CA LEU A 268 -15.19 -15.55 7.56
C LEU A 268 -16.28 -16.39 8.25
N PRO A 269 -16.24 -17.73 8.13
CA PRO A 269 -17.02 -18.64 8.96
C PRO A 269 -16.81 -18.33 10.44
N LYS A 270 -17.85 -18.50 11.28
CA LYS A 270 -17.78 -18.16 12.71
C LYS A 270 -16.57 -18.78 13.42
N SER A 271 -16.23 -20.02 13.09
CA SER A 271 -15.07 -20.73 13.66
C SER A 271 -13.70 -20.11 13.35
N LEU A 272 -13.59 -19.26 12.33
CA LEU A 272 -12.35 -18.60 11.93
C LEU A 272 -12.30 -17.12 12.35
N ARG A 273 -13.32 -16.63 13.06
CA ARG A 273 -13.39 -15.22 13.48
C ARG A 273 -12.62 -15.02 14.77
N LEU A 274 -11.42 -14.43 14.67
CA LEU A 274 -10.65 -13.95 15.84
C LEU A 274 -11.39 -12.83 16.60
N TYR A 275 -12.25 -12.09 15.90
CA TYR A 275 -13.21 -11.15 16.45
C TYR A 275 -14.56 -11.37 15.78
N ASN A 276 -15.61 -11.62 16.57
CA ASN A 276 -16.95 -11.85 16.04
C ASN A 276 -17.86 -10.64 16.27
N SER A 277 -18.03 -9.82 15.24
CA SER A 277 -18.87 -8.61 15.28
C SER A 277 -20.37 -8.89 15.52
N GLU A 278 -20.82 -10.13 15.37
CA GLU A 278 -22.21 -10.52 15.66
C GLU A 278 -22.47 -10.75 17.17
N GLU A 279 -21.41 -10.93 17.97
CA GLU A 279 -21.51 -11.21 19.41
C GLU A 279 -21.14 -10.01 20.27
N GLU A 280 -20.39 -9.06 19.71
CA GLU A 280 -19.89 -7.89 20.41
C GLU A 280 -20.94 -6.78 20.46
N THR A 281 -21.04 -6.13 21.61
CA THR A 281 -21.79 -4.90 21.82
C THR A 281 -20.86 -3.69 21.76
N ALA A 282 -21.41 -2.48 21.71
CA ALA A 282 -20.60 -1.26 21.79
C ALA A 282 -19.78 -1.20 23.10
N GLY A 283 -20.37 -1.63 24.21
CA GLY A 283 -19.70 -1.67 25.51
C GLY A 283 -18.60 -2.72 25.60
N SER A 284 -18.87 -3.95 25.13
CA SER A 284 -17.89 -5.04 25.19
C SER A 284 -16.71 -4.81 24.24
N SER A 285 -16.97 -4.34 23.02
CA SER A 285 -15.91 -3.99 22.07
C SER A 285 -15.05 -2.83 22.55
N GLN A 286 -15.66 -1.75 23.07
CA GLN A 286 -14.90 -0.65 23.68
C GLN A 286 -14.04 -1.12 24.86
N THR A 287 -14.59 -1.96 25.74
CA THR A 287 -13.87 -2.49 26.90
C THR A 287 -12.70 -3.37 26.46
N LEU A 288 -12.91 -4.21 25.44
CA LEU A 288 -11.88 -5.06 24.86
C LEU A 288 -10.72 -4.22 24.33
N PHE A 289 -10.98 -3.29 23.39
CA PHE A 289 -9.92 -2.51 22.75
C PHE A 289 -9.22 -1.54 23.72
N LYS A 290 -9.94 -0.92 24.67
CA LYS A 290 -9.31 -0.07 25.71
C LYS A 290 -8.44 -0.87 26.66
N THR A 291 -8.87 -2.09 27.01
CA THR A 291 -8.06 -2.99 27.84
C THR A 291 -6.82 -3.44 27.09
N THR A 292 -6.96 -3.85 25.83
CA THR A 292 -5.84 -4.31 24.99
C THR A 292 -4.80 -3.20 24.72
N PHE A 293 -5.27 -1.97 24.48
CA PHE A 293 -4.44 -0.80 24.18
C PHE A 293 -4.62 0.31 25.25
N PRO A 294 -4.07 0.14 26.47
CA PRO A 294 -4.28 1.09 27.56
C PRO A 294 -3.70 2.48 27.30
N ARG A 295 -2.68 2.58 26.42
CA ARG A 295 -2.12 3.86 25.94
C ARG A 295 -2.93 4.50 24.80
N GLY A 296 -4.02 3.87 24.39
CA GLY A 296 -4.79 4.22 23.21
C GLY A 296 -4.33 3.51 21.94
N PHE A 297 -5.20 3.56 20.94
CA PHE A 297 -4.99 2.99 19.62
C PHE A 297 -5.17 4.11 18.60
N VAL A 298 -4.06 4.67 18.14
CA VAL A 298 -4.00 6.00 17.52
C VAL A 298 -4.12 5.88 16.01
N ILE A 299 -4.95 6.72 15.41
CA ILE A 299 -4.91 6.99 13.97
C ILE A 299 -3.91 8.11 13.64
N GLU A 300 -3.09 7.86 12.64
CA GLU A 300 -2.11 8.76 12.07
C GLU A 300 -2.41 8.93 10.57
N ILE A 301 -2.54 10.17 10.11
CA ILE A 301 -2.69 10.42 8.67
C ILE A 301 -1.30 10.55 8.07
N LEU A 302 -0.96 9.59 7.24
CA LEU A 302 0.35 9.53 6.61
C LEU A 302 0.43 10.44 5.37
N GLN A 303 -0.71 10.62 4.70
CA GLN A 303 -0.79 11.30 3.42
C GLN A 303 -2.23 11.66 3.10
N VAL A 304 -2.45 12.82 2.46
CA VAL A 304 -3.69 13.14 1.77
C VAL A 304 -3.44 13.18 0.27
N TYR A 305 -4.34 12.54 -0.46
CA TYR A 305 -4.31 12.40 -1.92
C TYR A 305 -5.28 13.38 -2.60
N SER A 306 -6.41 13.69 -1.97
CA SER A 306 -7.40 14.64 -2.50
C SER A 306 -8.01 15.46 -1.37
N GLY A 307 -8.41 16.71 -1.67
CA GLY A 307 -9.12 17.60 -0.75
C GLY A 307 -10.63 17.55 -0.95
N PRO A 308 -11.41 18.37 -0.21
CA PRO A 308 -12.86 18.44 -0.37
C PRO A 308 -13.29 18.73 -1.84
N PRO A 309 -14.45 18.22 -2.28
CA PRO A 309 -15.44 17.50 -1.47
C PRO A 309 -15.10 16.02 -1.26
N VAL A 310 -14.23 15.42 -2.06
CA VAL A 310 -13.84 14.00 -1.92
C VAL A 310 -12.41 13.92 -1.42
N ILE A 311 -12.25 13.82 -0.11
CA ILE A 311 -10.96 13.68 0.54
C ILE A 311 -10.54 12.21 0.47
N VAL A 312 -9.36 11.94 -0.10
CA VAL A 312 -8.77 10.60 -0.09
C VAL A 312 -7.49 10.67 0.71
N TYR A 313 -7.26 9.78 1.66
CA TYR A 313 -6.06 9.82 2.50
C TYR A 313 -5.55 8.42 2.87
N LYS A 314 -4.24 8.32 3.13
CA LYS A 314 -3.58 7.14 3.70
C LYS A 314 -3.49 7.33 5.19
N PHE A 315 -3.76 6.29 5.94
CA PHE A 315 -3.61 6.30 7.38
C PHE A 315 -2.83 5.09 7.87
N ARG A 316 -2.38 5.22 9.11
CA ARG A 316 -1.83 4.17 9.94
C ARG A 316 -2.57 4.17 11.26
N HIS A 317 -3.01 3.00 11.68
CA HIS A 317 -3.50 2.79 13.02
C HIS A 317 -2.47 2.02 13.81
N TRP A 318 -2.19 2.42 15.04
CA TRP A 318 -1.20 1.73 15.86
C TRP A 318 -1.38 1.91 17.37
N GLY A 319 -0.90 0.93 18.14
CA GLY A 319 -0.88 0.96 19.60
C GLY A 319 -0.04 -0.18 20.17
N PHE A 320 0.31 -0.12 21.45
CA PHE A 320 1.07 -1.17 22.13
C PHE A 320 0.10 -2.16 22.80
N MET A 321 0.22 -3.46 22.50
CA MET A 321 -0.63 -4.52 23.05
C MET A 321 -0.17 -4.88 24.47
N GLU A 322 -0.50 -4.02 25.43
CA GLU A 322 -0.11 -4.17 26.84
C GLU A 322 -1.19 -4.81 27.70
N GLY A 323 -2.41 -4.95 27.17
CA GLY A 323 -3.44 -5.77 27.77
C GLY A 323 -3.78 -7.02 26.94
N PRO A 324 -4.54 -7.95 27.51
CA PRO A 324 -4.93 -9.18 26.82
C PRO A 324 -5.91 -8.88 25.68
N PHE A 325 -5.99 -9.80 24.72
CA PHE A 325 -7.00 -9.78 23.65
C PHE A 325 -7.60 -11.18 23.48
N LYS A 326 -8.89 -11.35 23.81
CA LYS A 326 -9.65 -12.60 23.54
C LYS A 326 -8.94 -13.91 23.99
N GLY A 327 -8.27 -13.88 25.14
CA GLY A 327 -7.55 -15.05 25.70
C GLY A 327 -6.05 -15.08 25.35
N HIS A 328 -5.58 -14.19 24.47
CA HIS A 328 -4.15 -14.01 24.22
C HIS A 328 -3.54 -13.05 25.24
N ALA A 329 -2.41 -13.47 25.82
CA ALA A 329 -1.64 -12.66 26.76
C ALA A 329 -1.08 -11.37 26.11
N PRO A 330 -0.89 -10.29 26.89
CA PRO A 330 -0.24 -9.09 26.37
C PRO A 330 1.18 -9.38 25.90
N THR A 331 1.60 -8.75 24.81
CA THR A 331 2.94 -8.91 24.24
C THR A 331 3.84 -7.73 24.52
N GLY A 332 3.27 -6.56 24.80
CA GLY A 332 3.98 -5.27 24.87
C GLY A 332 4.46 -4.77 23.49
N GLU A 333 4.22 -5.53 22.42
CA GLU A 333 4.63 -5.14 21.06
C GLU A 333 3.69 -4.08 20.49
N LYS A 334 4.23 -3.28 19.57
CA LYS A 334 3.43 -2.36 18.75
C LYS A 334 2.66 -3.16 17.71
N VAL A 335 1.34 -3.09 17.76
CA VAL A 335 0.44 -3.56 16.70
C VAL A 335 0.12 -2.36 15.83
N GLU A 336 0.30 -2.51 14.51
CA GLU A 336 -0.03 -1.46 13.56
C GLU A 336 -0.58 -2.03 12.26
N PHE A 337 -1.48 -1.29 11.63
CA PHE A 337 -1.96 -1.59 10.29
C PHE A 337 -2.14 -0.31 9.49
N PHE A 338 -2.17 -0.45 8.17
CA PHE A 338 -2.24 0.65 7.24
C PHE A 338 -3.47 0.52 6.36
N GLY A 339 -3.99 1.65 5.92
CA GLY A 339 -5.12 1.68 5.02
C GLY A 339 -5.25 2.99 4.28
N MET A 340 -6.29 3.05 3.47
CA MET A 340 -6.76 4.26 2.82
C MET A 340 -8.22 4.51 3.17
N ALA A 341 -8.64 5.75 3.15
CA ALA A 341 -10.04 6.10 3.32
C ALA A 341 -10.45 7.22 2.37
N ILE A 342 -11.72 7.20 1.99
CA ILE A 342 -12.37 8.18 1.13
C ILE A 342 -13.48 8.83 1.96
N PHE A 343 -13.38 10.13 2.19
CA PHE A 343 -14.40 10.95 2.85
C PHE A 343 -15.05 11.84 1.80
N GLU A 344 -16.37 11.79 1.69
CA GLU A 344 -17.16 12.71 0.89
C GLU A 344 -17.78 13.73 1.83
N LEU A 345 -17.57 15.02 1.55
CA LEU A 345 -18.05 16.16 2.29
C LEU A 345 -19.15 16.86 1.50
N ASP A 346 -20.17 17.35 2.19
CA ASP A 346 -21.16 18.26 1.61
C ASP A 346 -20.64 19.70 1.52
N GLU A 347 -21.49 20.59 1.02
CA GLU A 347 -21.24 22.02 0.88
C GLU A 347 -20.95 22.74 2.21
N HIS A 348 -21.33 22.15 3.34
CA HIS A 348 -21.05 22.64 4.69
C HIS A 348 -19.82 21.98 5.33
N SER A 349 -19.02 21.26 4.53
CA SER A 349 -17.85 20.50 4.97
C SER A 349 -18.17 19.42 6.02
N LYS A 350 -19.40 18.89 5.99
CA LYS A 350 -19.82 17.74 6.79
C LYS A 350 -19.60 16.46 6.02
N ILE A 351 -19.07 15.45 6.67
CA ILE A 351 -18.87 14.13 6.07
C ILE A 351 -20.23 13.47 5.85
N VAL A 352 -20.56 13.17 4.60
CA VAL A 352 -21.79 12.47 4.18
C VAL A 352 -21.52 11.01 3.80
N LYS A 353 -20.27 10.66 3.46
CA LYS A 353 -19.90 9.28 3.15
C LYS A 353 -18.46 9.02 3.53
N VAL A 354 -18.19 7.84 4.08
CA VAL A 354 -16.86 7.35 4.38
C VAL A 354 -16.72 5.91 3.90
N GLU A 355 -15.61 5.62 3.25
CA GLU A 355 -15.23 4.25 2.92
C GLU A 355 -13.77 3.99 3.29
N PHE A 356 -13.52 2.91 4.03
CA PHE A 356 -12.19 2.46 4.43
C PHE A 356 -11.72 1.26 3.62
N PHE A 357 -10.42 1.21 3.34
CA PHE A 357 -9.73 0.13 2.65
C PHE A 357 -8.50 -0.29 3.45
N TYR A 358 -8.53 -1.47 4.05
CA TYR A 358 -7.38 -2.02 4.80
C TYR A 358 -7.51 -3.53 4.99
N ASP A 359 -6.37 -4.17 5.26
CA ASP A 359 -6.34 -5.56 5.68
C ASP A 359 -6.54 -5.67 7.20
N ARG A 360 -7.69 -6.22 7.60
CA ARG A 360 -7.99 -6.52 9.01
C ARG A 360 -7.11 -7.65 9.56
N GLY A 361 -6.59 -8.53 8.70
CA GLY A 361 -5.70 -9.62 9.04
C GLY A 361 -4.41 -9.11 9.68
N GLU A 362 -3.84 -8.03 9.15
CA GLU A 362 -2.66 -7.36 9.72
C GLU A 362 -2.90 -6.88 11.16
N LEU A 363 -4.07 -6.28 11.43
CA LEU A 363 -4.47 -5.90 12.79
C LEU A 363 -4.61 -7.13 13.70
N LEU A 364 -5.42 -8.11 13.29
CA LEU A 364 -5.75 -9.26 14.12
C LEU A 364 -4.56 -10.18 14.35
N ALA A 365 -3.67 -10.35 13.37
CA ALA A 365 -2.45 -11.13 13.49
C ALA A 365 -1.53 -10.59 14.59
N GLY A 366 -1.39 -9.26 14.67
CA GLY A 366 -0.64 -8.63 15.76
C GLY A 366 -1.22 -8.90 17.15
N LEU A 367 -2.55 -9.06 17.24
CA LEU A 367 -3.29 -9.26 18.48
C LEU A 367 -3.27 -10.70 19.01
N ILE A 368 -2.88 -11.68 18.19
CA ILE A 368 -2.88 -13.10 18.56
C ILE A 368 -1.47 -13.69 18.77
N LYS A 369 -0.43 -12.86 18.70
CA LYS A 369 0.97 -13.30 18.93
C LYS A 369 1.22 -13.77 20.35
N GLY A 370 0.47 -13.24 21.32
CA GLY A 370 0.59 -13.63 22.73
C GLY A 370 0.09 -15.06 22.95
N LYS A 371 0.68 -15.76 23.93
CA LYS A 371 0.28 -17.11 24.31
C LYS A 371 -1.23 -17.16 24.59
N ASN A 372 -1.93 -18.10 23.96
CA ASN A 372 -3.36 -18.30 24.16
C ASN A 372 -3.60 -19.12 25.44
N SER A 373 -4.45 -18.62 26.33
CA SER A 373 -4.81 -19.33 27.57
C SER A 373 -5.59 -20.62 27.34
N ASN A 374 -6.14 -20.82 26.13
CA ASN A 374 -7.00 -21.96 25.77
C ASN A 374 -6.32 -23.02 24.91
N GLU A 375 -5.01 -22.95 24.66
CA GLU A 375 -4.29 -24.00 23.94
C GLU A 375 -4.07 -25.23 24.83
N SER A 376 -4.95 -26.23 24.70
CA SER A 376 -4.58 -27.64 24.89
C SER A 376 -3.80 -28.09 23.66
N THR A 377 -2.59 -28.62 23.85
CA THR A 377 -1.80 -29.28 22.81
C THR A 377 -2.56 -30.49 22.27
N GLU A 378 -3.31 -30.30 21.19
CA GLU A 378 -3.74 -31.40 20.33
C GLU A 378 -2.97 -31.32 19.01
N GLU A 379 -1.93 -32.14 18.90
CA GLU A 379 -1.29 -32.43 17.62
C GLU A 379 -2.33 -33.10 16.71
N THR A 380 -2.76 -32.39 15.66
CA THR A 380 -3.55 -32.99 14.59
C THR A 380 -2.58 -33.58 13.55
N PRO A 381 -2.67 -34.86 13.18
CA PRO A 381 -1.75 -35.45 12.22
C PRO A 381 -1.93 -34.80 10.84
N SER A 382 -0.81 -34.46 10.19
CA SER A 382 -0.78 -33.89 8.85
C SER A 382 -1.14 -34.95 7.80
N GLY A 383 -2.35 -34.89 7.26
CA GLY A 383 -2.72 -35.59 6.03
C GLY A 383 -2.40 -34.75 4.80
N CYS A 384 -1.73 -35.34 3.82
CA CYS A 384 -1.45 -34.72 2.51
C CYS A 384 -2.77 -34.56 1.71
N PRO A 385 -3.10 -33.36 1.19
CA PRO A 385 -4.36 -33.11 0.49
C PRO A 385 -4.45 -33.71 -0.93
N PHE A 386 -3.42 -34.44 -1.39
CA PHE A 386 -3.34 -34.99 -2.75
C PHE A 386 -3.67 -36.48 -2.87
N ILE A 387 -4.03 -37.18 -1.78
CA ILE A 387 -4.46 -38.57 -1.85
C ILE A 387 -5.72 -38.75 -0.98
N SER A 388 -6.88 -38.69 -1.62
CA SER A 388 -8.08 -39.38 -1.14
C SER A 388 -8.29 -40.61 -2.03
N SER A 389 -8.15 -41.80 -1.46
CA SER A 389 -8.69 -43.05 -2.03
C SER A 389 -10.13 -43.23 -1.59
#